data_AF-A0A2J7R641-F1
#
_entry.id   AF-A0A2J7R641-F1
#
_cell.length_a   1.000
_cell.length_b   1.000
_cell.length_c   1.000
_cell.angle_alpha   90.00
_cell.angle_beta   90.00
_cell.angle_gamma   90.00
#
_symmetry.space_group_name_H-M   'P 1'
#
loop_
_entity.id
_entity.type
_entity.pdbx_description
1 polymer ?
#
loop_
_entity_poly.entity_id
_entity_poly.type
_entity_poly.pdbx_seq_one_letter_code
_entity_poly.pdbx_strand_id
1 'polypeptide(L)' 'MDVARELSQLCQDEKVEFFDRLSMVDECWVYHYDPETKEMSKKWKHADSLPPKKAKSQPSS' A
#
# COMPACT_ATOMS: atom_id res chain seq x y z
N MET A 1 -7.82 -24.75 12.50
CA MET A 1 -7.29 -25.13 11.17
C MET A 1 -8.42 -25.54 10.22
N ASP A 2 -9.65 -25.14 10.53
CA ASP A 2 -10.85 -25.81 10.04
C ASP A 2 -11.45 -25.08 8.84
N VAL A 3 -11.38 -23.74 8.84
CA VAL A 3 -11.81 -22.88 7.73
C VAL A 3 -11.06 -23.22 6.44
N ALA A 4 -9.75 -23.47 6.51
CA ALA A 4 -8.95 -23.83 5.34
C ALA A 4 -9.35 -25.19 4.76
N ARG A 5 -9.81 -26.12 5.60
CA ARG A 5 -10.29 -27.44 5.18
C ARG A 5 -11.66 -27.35 4.53
N GLU A 6 -12.56 -26.57 5.11
CA GLU A 6 -13.92 -26.33 4.59
C GLU A 6 -13.89 -25.62 3.23
N LEU A 7 -13.06 -24.58 3.09
CA LEU A 7 -12.88 -23.88 1.81
C LEU A 7 -12.29 -24.79 0.72
N SER A 8 -11.39 -25.70 1.10
CA SER A 8 -10.81 -26.68 0.17
C SER A 8 -11.85 -27.69 -0.32
N GLN A 9 -12.73 -28.17 0.58
CA GLN A 9 -13.83 -29.08 0.22
C GLN A 9 -14.83 -28.40 -0.70
N LEU A 10 -15.25 -27.17 -0.37
CA LEU A 10 -16.18 -26.40 -1.20
C LEU A 10 -15.61 -26.11 -2.61
N CYS A 11 -14.31 -25.86 -2.70
CA CYS A 11 -13.61 -25.68 -3.97
C CYS A 11 -13.53 -26.99 -4.78
N GLN A 12 -13.45 -28.16 -4.13
CA GLN A 12 -13.46 -29.45 -4.80
C GLN A 12 -14.85 -29.84 -5.32
N ASP A 13 -15.90 -29.57 -4.53
CA ASP A 13 -17.28 -29.96 -4.85
C ASP A 13 -17.97 -29.00 -5.82
N GLU A 14 -17.71 -27.69 -5.72
CA GLU A 14 -18.38 -26.64 -6.51
C GLU A 14 -17.38 -25.71 -7.20
N LYS A 15 -16.41 -26.26 -7.94
CA LYS A 15 -15.32 -25.49 -8.59
C LYS A 15 -15.77 -24.18 -9.24
N VAL A 16 -16.71 -24.22 -10.17
CA VAL A 16 -17.07 -23.06 -11.00
C VAL A 16 -17.83 -22.01 -10.18
N GLU A 17 -18.89 -22.44 -9.50
CA GLU A 17 -19.76 -21.57 -8.70
C GLU A 17 -19.04 -20.95 -7.51
N PHE A 18 -18.05 -21.64 -6.92
CA PHE A 18 -17.24 -21.11 -5.83
C PHE A 18 -16.38 -19.92 -6.27
N PHE A 19 -15.69 -20.04 -7.41
CA PHE A 19 -14.83 -18.95 -7.91
C PHE A 19 -15.64 -17.76 -8.46
N ASP A 20 -16.81 -18.00 -9.05
CA ASP A 20 -17.68 -16.91 -9.54
C ASP A 20 -18.25 -16.05 -8.39
N ARG A 21 -18.44 -16.64 -7.21
CA ARG A 21 -18.86 -15.93 -5.99
C ARG A 21 -17.69 -15.26 -5.26
N LEU A 22 -16.46 -15.70 -5.52
CA LEU A 22 -15.28 -15.22 -4.84
C LEU A 22 -14.79 -13.91 -5.46
N SER A 23 -15.27 -12.79 -4.93
CA SER A 23 -14.64 -11.50 -5.19
C SER A 23 -13.35 -11.40 -4.36
N MET A 24 -12.21 -11.80 -4.94
CA MET A 24 -10.90 -11.56 -4.34
C MET A 24 -10.61 -10.06 -4.40
N VAL A 25 -11.05 -9.32 -3.38
CA VAL A 25 -10.63 -7.94 -3.17
C VAL A 25 -9.23 -7.99 -2.56
N ASP A 26 -8.23 -7.98 -3.44
CA ASP A 26 -6.86 -7.65 -3.08
C ASP A 26 -6.80 -6.13 -2.85
N GLU A 27 -6.81 -5.72 -1.59
CA GLU A 27 -6.44 -4.35 -1.23
C GLU A 27 -4.93 -4.20 -1.34
N CYS A 28 -4.43 -4.01 -2.56
CA CYS A 28 -3.05 -3.65 -2.79
C CYS A 28 -2.85 -2.17 -2.40
N TRP A 29 -2.11 -1.93 -1.32
CA TRP A 29 -1.72 -0.58 -0.92
C TRP A 29 -0.78 0.01 -1.97
N VAL A 30 -1.31 0.85 -2.86
CA VAL A 30 -0.50 1.65 -3.76
C VAL A 30 0.08 2.81 -2.95
N TYR A 31 1.35 2.68 -2.57
CA TYR A 31 2.07 3.77 -1.92
C TYR A 31 2.24 4.93 -2.91
N HIS A 32 1.42 5.97 -2.76
CA HIS A 32 1.62 7.23 -3.46
C HIS A 32 2.75 8.00 -2.76
N TYR A 33 3.97 7.80 -3.25
CA TYR A 33 5.08 8.67 -2.92
C TYR A 33 4.93 9.96 -3.72
N ASP A 34 4.77 11.09 -3.05
CA ASP A 34 4.97 12.41 -3.67
C ASP A 34 6.45 12.78 -3.47
N PRO A 35 7.32 12.57 -4.48
CA PRO A 35 8.67 13.07 -4.44
C PRO A 35 8.59 14.58 -4.65
N GLU A 36 8.25 15.36 -3.61
CA GLU A 36 8.66 16.76 -3.62
C GLU A 36 10.18 16.73 -3.80
N THR A 37 10.63 17.05 -5.02
CA THR A 37 12.03 16.86 -5.39
C THR A 37 12.87 17.74 -4.49
N LYS A 38 14.05 17.26 -4.12
CA LYS A 38 15.00 18.02 -3.29
C LYS A 38 15.31 19.41 -3.87
N GLU A 39 15.06 19.61 -5.16
CA GLU A 39 15.14 20.90 -5.85
C GLU A 39 13.93 21.81 -5.58
N MET A 40 12.72 21.27 -5.54
CA MET A 40 11.48 22.01 -5.23
C MET A 40 11.41 22.47 -3.76
N SER A 41 12.10 21.76 -2.86
CA SER A 41 12.25 22.16 -1.46
C SER A 41 13.32 23.24 -1.21
N LYS A 42 14.10 23.65 -2.23
CA LYS A 42 15.05 24.78 -2.15
C LYS A 42 14.30 26.11 -2.32
N LYS A 43 13.42 26.42 -1.37
CA LYS A 43 12.84 27.77 -1.26
C LYS A 43 13.76 28.59 -0.37
N TRP A 44 14.25 29.72 -0.89
CA TRP A 44 14.93 30.72 -0.06
C TRP A 44 13.95 31.20 1.01
N LYS A 45 14.33 31.09 2.28
CA LYS A 45 13.53 31.61 3.38
C LYS A 45 14.24 32.78 4.04
N HIS A 46 13.46 33.68 4.63
CA HIS A 46 13.98 34.77 5.46
C HIS A 46 14.75 34.22 6.67
N ALA A 47 15.76 34.95 7.15
CA ALA A 47 16.57 34.52 8.29
C ALA A 47 15.74 34.26 9.56
N ASP A 48 14.64 35.00 9.74
CA ASP A 48 13.72 34.85 10.87
C ASP A 48 12.67 33.74 10.69
N SER A 49 12.73 32.98 9.60
CA SER A 49 11.75 31.92 9.33
C SER A 49 12.05 30.63 10.09
N LEU A 50 11.00 29.89 10.41
CA LEU A 50 11.15 28.58 11.03
C LEU A 50 11.86 27.59 10.09
N PRO A 51 12.80 26.78 10.62
CA PRO A 51 13.54 25.81 9.82
C PRO A 51 12.58 24.82 9.16
N PRO A 52 12.81 24.45 7.89
CA PRO A 52 11.95 23.51 7.18
C PRO A 52 11.93 22.14 7.87
N LYS A 53 10.72 21.59 8.03
CA LYS A 53 10.52 20.22 8.53
C LYS A 53 11.09 19.25 7.49
N LYS A 54 12.24 18.64 7.82
CA LYS A 54 12.91 17.70 6.92
C LYS A 54 12.02 16.47 6.69
N ALA A 55 11.87 16.07 5.42
CA ALA A 55 11.27 14.79 5.08
C ALA A 55 12.12 13.66 5.68
N LYS A 56 11.46 12.66 6.28
CA LYS A 56 12.13 11.46 6.79
C LYS A 56 12.49 10.59 5.59
N SER A 57 13.78 10.36 5.34
CA SER A 57 14.22 9.39 4.33
C SER A 57 14.02 7.98 4.87
N GLN A 58 13.40 7.10 4.09
CA GLN A 58 13.47 5.66 4.34
C GLN A 58 14.75 5.12 3.67
N PRO A 59 15.53 4.26 4.33
CA PRO A 59 16.66 3.59 3.69
C PRO A 59 16.14 2.65 2.59
N SER A 60 16.81 2.63 1.44
CA SER A 60 16.58 1.61 0.41
C SER A 60 17.09 0.26 0.92
N SER A 61 16.23 -0.76 0.87
CA SER A 61 16.59 -2.14 1.22
C SER A 61 17.46 -2.80 0.16
#